data_AF-A0A7W0KTQ3-F1
#
_entry.id   AF-A0A7W0KTQ3-F1
#
_cell.length_a   1.000
_cell.length_b   1.000
_cell.length_c   1.000
_cell.angle_alpha   90.00
_cell.angle_beta   90.00
_cell.angle_gamma   90.00
#
_symmetry.space_group_name_H-M   'P 1'
#
loop_
_entity.id
_entity.type
_entity.pdbx_description
1 polymer ?
#
loop_
_entity_poly.entity_id
_entity_poly.type
_entity_poly.pdbx_seq_one_letter_code
_entity_poly.pdbx_strand_id
1 'polypeptide(L)'
;MLVGNANLFADLQTGAGYTAAAQREWVGRACIDFIGQYQPNEGCVDRILATVPAIGGRAWIDLVSSDEVLLSPAAPAELRAHFEGSWIPAGPIGTFGYQRYLRSPSARLAGRVTATTGDVIALDASAGSGGPAFGGKPFESYVVTTGQAGGSLVLRVPYWPGLQATIGGKGLPVTAVEGTLTSVALPPALDRATVRVEFRPIGERILLPCFAVAILLIGLAAVACGPRSGAEVAPEPDAGQGS
;
A
#
# COMPACT_ATOMS: atom_id res chain seq x y z
N MET A 1 -5.67 0.05 -17.83
CA MET A 1 -6.02 1.48 -17.66
C MET A 1 -4.81 2.13 -16.99
N LEU A 2 -4.23 3.20 -17.55
CA LEU A 2 -3.09 3.89 -16.90
C LEU A 2 -3.57 4.56 -15.62
N VAL A 3 -3.39 3.89 -14.48
CA VAL A 3 -3.67 4.48 -13.16
C VAL A 3 -2.34 4.98 -12.60
N GLY A 4 -1.95 6.16 -13.08
CA GLY A 4 -0.79 6.90 -12.61
C GLY A 4 -1.16 7.93 -11.54
N ASN A 5 -0.13 8.53 -10.95
CA ASN A 5 -0.13 9.52 -9.85
C ASN A 5 -1.09 10.73 -9.99
N ALA A 6 -1.81 10.89 -11.11
CA ALA A 6 -2.75 11.98 -11.34
C ALA A 6 -4.00 11.93 -10.44
N ASN A 7 -4.39 10.76 -9.94
CA ASN A 7 -5.54 10.63 -9.01
C ASN A 7 -5.28 11.18 -7.60
N LEU A 8 -4.01 11.44 -7.23
CA LEU A 8 -3.67 12.04 -5.94
C LEU A 8 -4.23 13.46 -5.77
N PHE A 9 -4.52 14.16 -6.86
CA PHE A 9 -5.06 15.52 -6.85
C PHE A 9 -6.58 15.61 -6.76
N ALA A 10 -7.27 14.51 -7.00
CA ALA A 10 -8.73 14.51 -7.15
C ALA A 10 -9.45 13.85 -5.97
N ASP A 11 -8.73 13.47 -4.90
CA ASP A 11 -9.25 12.63 -3.80
C ASP A 11 -9.91 11.33 -4.33
N LEU A 12 -9.48 10.88 -5.52
CA LEU A 12 -10.04 9.72 -6.19
C LEU A 12 -9.34 8.45 -5.71
N GLN A 13 -10.18 7.43 -5.48
CA GLN A 13 -9.84 6.13 -4.93
C GLN A 13 -8.53 5.57 -5.52
N THR A 14 -7.46 5.55 -4.71
CA THR A 14 -6.30 4.70 -5.00
C THR A 14 -6.64 3.28 -4.54
N GLY A 15 -7.52 2.62 -5.27
CA GLY A 15 -7.62 1.17 -5.18
C GLY A 15 -6.28 0.60 -5.64
N ALA A 16 -5.79 -0.47 -4.99
CA ALA A 16 -4.68 -1.28 -5.50
C ALA A 16 -5.06 -2.03 -6.79
N GLY A 17 -5.82 -1.38 -7.70
CA GLY A 17 -6.38 -1.95 -8.91
C GLY A 17 -5.35 -2.21 -10.01
N TYR A 18 -4.08 -1.92 -9.75
CA TYR A 18 -2.97 -2.30 -10.61
C TYR A 18 -1.82 -2.74 -9.72
N THR A 19 -1.33 -3.95 -9.96
CA THR A 19 -0.05 -4.44 -9.47
C THR A 19 1.05 -3.63 -10.12
N ALA A 20 1.28 -2.43 -9.61
CA ALA A 20 2.28 -1.54 -10.15
C ALA A 20 3.68 -2.14 -9.93
N ALA A 21 4.67 -1.65 -10.69
CA ALA A 21 6.03 -2.22 -10.70
C ALA A 21 6.66 -2.41 -9.32
N ALA A 22 6.26 -1.63 -8.31
CA ALA A 22 6.75 -1.77 -6.93
C ALA A 22 6.21 -3.03 -6.20
N GLN A 23 5.22 -3.73 -6.74
CA GLN A 23 4.70 -5.01 -6.22
C GLN A 23 5.22 -6.22 -7.01
N ARG A 24 6.30 -6.08 -7.79
CA ARG A 24 6.84 -7.17 -8.63
C ARG A 24 7.13 -8.45 -7.85
N GLU A 25 7.62 -8.34 -6.62
CA GLU A 25 7.86 -9.49 -5.74
C GLU A 25 6.57 -10.23 -5.39
N TRP A 26 5.51 -9.48 -5.04
CA TRP A 26 4.19 -10.06 -4.79
C TRP A 26 3.62 -10.72 -6.06
N VAL A 27 3.67 -10.02 -7.18
CA VAL A 27 3.18 -10.49 -8.48
C VAL A 27 3.86 -11.79 -8.89
N GLY A 28 5.19 -11.87 -8.76
CA GLY A 28 5.96 -13.06 -9.06
C GLY A 28 5.60 -14.26 -8.18
N ARG A 29 5.31 -14.00 -6.90
CA ARG A 29 4.89 -15.04 -5.93
C ARG A 29 3.45 -15.50 -6.16
N ALA A 30 2.52 -14.57 -6.34
CA ALA A 30 1.09 -14.84 -6.49
C ALA A 30 0.70 -15.32 -7.90
N CYS A 31 1.63 -15.20 -8.86
CA CYS A 31 1.44 -15.55 -10.27
C CYS A 31 0.20 -14.89 -10.87
N ILE A 32 -0.07 -13.66 -10.43
CA ILE A 32 -1.11 -12.84 -11.01
C ILE A 32 -0.51 -12.05 -12.16
N ASP A 33 -1.24 -11.91 -13.26
CA ASP A 33 -0.82 -11.00 -14.33
C ASP A 33 -1.12 -9.54 -13.97
N PHE A 34 -0.85 -8.63 -14.92
CA PHE A 34 -1.05 -7.20 -14.73
C PHE A 34 -2.53 -6.79 -14.59
N ILE A 35 -3.48 -7.67 -14.94
CA ILE A 35 -4.92 -7.47 -14.73
C ILE A 35 -5.45 -8.24 -13.50
N GLY A 36 -4.56 -8.90 -12.76
CA GLY A 36 -4.89 -9.61 -11.53
C GLY A 36 -5.44 -11.03 -11.75
N GLN A 37 -5.33 -11.59 -12.96
CA GLN A 37 -5.72 -12.97 -13.21
C GLN A 37 -4.64 -13.93 -12.72
N TYR A 38 -5.05 -14.93 -11.94
CA TYR A 38 -4.16 -16.03 -11.55
C TYR A 38 -3.76 -16.83 -12.80
N GLN A 39 -2.47 -16.85 -13.10
CA GLN A 39 -1.88 -17.62 -14.19
C GLN A 39 -1.06 -18.76 -13.59
N PRO A 40 -1.62 -19.99 -13.53
CA PRO A 40 -0.87 -21.14 -13.06
C PRO A 40 0.21 -21.49 -14.08
N ASN A 41 1.41 -20.93 -13.88
CA ASN A 41 2.63 -21.34 -14.57
C ASN A 41 3.43 -22.32 -13.69
N GLU A 42 4.45 -22.92 -14.26
CA GLU A 42 5.32 -23.84 -13.54
C GLU A 42 5.93 -23.20 -12.28
N GLY A 43 5.88 -23.94 -11.18
CA GLY A 43 6.37 -23.51 -9.87
C GLY A 43 5.51 -22.44 -9.18
N CYS A 44 4.36 -22.05 -9.72
CA CYS A 44 3.51 -21.06 -9.07
C CYS A 44 3.00 -21.52 -7.71
N VAL A 45 2.46 -22.73 -7.67
CA VAL A 45 1.92 -23.37 -6.46
C VAL A 45 3.03 -23.50 -5.41
N ASP A 46 4.24 -23.88 -5.81
CA ASP A 46 5.39 -23.96 -4.92
C ASP A 46 5.76 -22.60 -4.33
N ARG A 47 5.74 -21.52 -5.13
CA ARG A 47 6.06 -20.16 -4.66
C ARG A 47 5.05 -19.63 -3.65
N ILE A 48 3.75 -19.88 -3.84
CA ILE A 48 2.72 -19.41 -2.90
C ILE A 48 2.60 -20.32 -1.66
N LEU A 49 2.97 -21.59 -1.78
CA LEU A 49 3.08 -22.51 -0.63
C LEU A 49 4.42 -22.41 0.10
N ALA A 50 5.42 -21.73 -0.48
CA ALA A 50 6.71 -21.52 0.17
C ALA A 50 6.55 -20.79 1.51
N THR A 51 7.32 -21.23 2.49
CA THR A 51 7.31 -20.68 3.84
C THR A 51 8.18 -19.42 3.95
N VAL A 52 7.83 -18.56 4.90
CA VAL A 52 8.56 -17.31 5.18
C VAL A 52 9.25 -17.42 6.54
N PRO A 53 10.56 -17.75 6.59
CA PRO A 53 11.28 -17.98 7.84
C PRO A 53 11.25 -16.78 8.79
N ALA A 54 11.30 -15.57 8.23
CA ALA A 54 11.33 -14.31 9.00
C ALA A 54 10.08 -14.09 9.88
N ILE A 55 8.99 -14.81 9.63
CA ILE A 55 7.71 -14.68 10.33
C ILE A 55 7.17 -16.05 10.76
N GLY A 56 8.06 -16.89 11.29
CA GLY A 56 7.69 -18.15 11.92
C GLY A 56 7.42 -19.29 10.94
N GLY A 57 7.91 -19.19 9.70
CA GLY A 57 7.84 -20.28 8.72
C GLY A 57 6.43 -20.54 8.17
N ARG A 58 5.53 -19.55 8.20
CA ARG A 58 4.19 -19.67 7.60
C ARG A 58 4.26 -19.60 6.08
N ALA A 59 3.37 -20.32 5.38
CA ALA A 59 3.27 -20.25 3.93
C ALA A 59 2.79 -18.87 3.46
N TRP A 60 3.25 -18.40 2.30
CA TRP A 60 2.79 -17.15 1.70
C TRP A 60 1.28 -17.09 1.57
N ILE A 61 0.65 -18.20 1.16
CA ILE A 61 -0.81 -18.28 1.04
C ILE A 61 -1.52 -17.99 2.37
N ASP A 62 -0.99 -18.45 3.50
CA ASP A 62 -1.58 -18.18 4.80
C ASP A 62 -1.42 -16.72 5.20
N LEU A 63 -0.30 -16.10 4.81
CA LEU A 63 0.00 -14.72 5.15
C LEU A 63 -0.86 -13.71 4.38
N VAL A 64 -1.30 -14.10 3.19
CA VAL A 64 -2.10 -13.25 2.30
C VAL A 64 -3.58 -13.64 2.25
N SER A 65 -3.97 -14.67 3.00
CA SER A 65 -5.37 -15.08 3.16
C SER A 65 -6.09 -14.31 4.26
N SER A 66 -7.39 -14.06 4.05
CA SER A 66 -8.29 -13.55 5.11
C SER A 66 -8.58 -14.65 6.12
N ASP A 67 -9.40 -14.38 7.14
CA ASP A 67 -9.90 -15.45 8.02
C ASP A 67 -10.88 -16.40 7.32
N GLU A 68 -11.26 -16.09 6.08
CA GLU A 68 -12.07 -16.91 5.20
C GLU A 68 -11.42 -16.97 3.81
N VAL A 69 -11.33 -18.18 3.26
CA VAL A 69 -10.85 -18.46 1.90
C VAL A 69 -11.91 -19.25 1.15
N LEU A 70 -12.15 -18.84 -0.09
CA LEU A 70 -12.97 -19.58 -1.04
C LEU A 70 -12.05 -20.23 -2.06
N LEU A 71 -12.02 -21.55 -2.07
CA LEU A 71 -11.18 -22.32 -2.97
C LEU A 71 -12.04 -22.88 -4.12
N SER A 72 -11.65 -22.59 -5.35
CA SER A 72 -12.31 -23.13 -6.54
C SER A 72 -12.14 -24.66 -6.60
N PRO A 73 -13.15 -25.42 -7.08
CA PRO A 73 -12.98 -26.85 -7.37
C PRO A 73 -11.84 -27.14 -8.34
N ALA A 74 -11.53 -26.18 -9.23
CA ALA A 74 -10.45 -26.27 -10.20
C ALA A 74 -9.08 -25.87 -9.63
N ALA A 75 -8.98 -25.56 -8.33
CA ALA A 75 -7.70 -25.25 -7.71
C ALA A 75 -6.74 -26.46 -7.77
N PRO A 76 -5.43 -26.22 -7.95
CA PRO A 76 -4.39 -27.24 -7.87
C PRO A 76 -4.51 -28.14 -6.63
N ALA A 77 -4.15 -29.42 -6.78
CA ALA A 77 -4.35 -30.42 -5.74
C ALA A 77 -3.55 -30.11 -4.46
N GLU A 78 -2.36 -29.54 -4.60
CA GLU A 78 -1.46 -29.16 -3.51
C GLU A 78 -2.04 -27.99 -2.70
N LEU A 79 -2.63 -26.99 -3.37
CA LEU A 79 -3.34 -25.90 -2.68
C LEU A 79 -4.54 -26.44 -1.91
N ARG A 80 -5.28 -27.39 -2.51
CA ARG A 80 -6.39 -28.04 -1.84
C ARG A 80 -5.93 -28.80 -0.60
N ALA A 81 -4.89 -29.62 -0.74
CA ALA A 81 -4.30 -30.37 0.36
C ALA A 81 -3.80 -29.44 1.48
N HIS A 82 -3.20 -28.29 1.15
CA HIS A 82 -2.79 -27.28 2.14
C HIS A 82 -3.98 -26.79 2.98
N PHE A 83 -5.07 -26.36 2.34
CA PHE A 83 -6.25 -25.86 3.05
C PHE A 83 -6.99 -26.95 3.82
N GLU A 84 -7.10 -28.16 3.26
CA GLU A 84 -7.70 -29.31 3.94
C GLU A 84 -6.91 -29.71 5.20
N GLY A 85 -5.58 -29.56 5.18
CA GLY A 85 -4.71 -29.92 6.30
C GLY A 85 -4.54 -28.84 7.37
N SER A 86 -4.69 -27.56 7.03
CA SER A 86 -4.33 -26.44 7.92
C SER A 86 -5.47 -25.45 8.24
N TRP A 87 -6.62 -25.56 7.57
CA TRP A 87 -7.79 -24.70 7.79
C TRP A 87 -9.03 -25.51 8.14
N ILE A 88 -10.04 -24.84 8.71
CA ILE A 88 -11.30 -25.48 9.10
C ILE A 88 -12.25 -25.45 7.89
N PRO A 89 -12.67 -26.60 7.33
CA PRO A 89 -13.65 -26.61 6.25
C PRO A 89 -15.02 -26.13 6.76
N ALA A 90 -15.65 -25.23 6.02
CA ALA A 90 -16.94 -24.62 6.36
C ALA A 90 -18.03 -24.89 5.31
N GLY A 91 -17.86 -25.98 4.55
CA GLY A 91 -18.75 -26.44 3.50
C GLY A 91 -18.61 -25.68 2.17
N PRO A 92 -19.25 -26.18 1.10
CA PRO A 92 -19.31 -25.48 -0.17
C PRO A 92 -20.20 -24.23 -0.09
N ILE A 93 -19.90 -23.23 -0.92
CA ILE A 93 -20.69 -22.00 -1.05
C ILE A 93 -21.00 -21.69 -2.52
N GLY A 94 -22.22 -21.20 -2.74
CA GLY A 94 -22.69 -20.76 -4.06
C GLY A 94 -22.92 -21.89 -5.06
N THR A 95 -23.44 -21.52 -6.23
CA THR A 95 -23.84 -22.46 -7.30
C THR A 95 -22.63 -23.09 -8.01
N PHE A 96 -21.45 -22.48 -7.89
CA PHE A 96 -20.22 -22.93 -8.57
C PHE A 96 -19.38 -23.91 -7.73
N GLY A 97 -19.85 -24.30 -6.54
CA GLY A 97 -19.21 -25.34 -5.74
C GLY A 97 -17.90 -24.94 -5.07
N TYR A 98 -17.65 -23.64 -4.83
CA TYR A 98 -16.45 -23.19 -4.11
C TYR A 98 -16.41 -23.80 -2.72
N GLN A 99 -15.28 -24.37 -2.33
CA GLN A 99 -15.10 -24.87 -0.96
C GLN A 99 -14.66 -23.72 -0.06
N ARG A 100 -15.41 -23.49 1.03
CA ARG A 100 -15.08 -22.47 2.03
C ARG A 100 -14.18 -23.06 3.11
N TYR A 101 -13.15 -22.32 3.47
CA TYR A 101 -12.24 -22.61 4.57
C TYR A 101 -12.17 -21.42 5.52
N LEU A 102 -12.11 -21.71 6.82
CA LEU A 102 -12.01 -20.71 7.89
C LEU A 102 -10.71 -20.90 8.66
N ARG A 103 -10.08 -19.78 9.01
CA ARG A 103 -8.91 -19.80 9.89
C ARG A 103 -9.33 -20.23 11.29
N SER A 104 -8.53 -21.08 11.92
CA SER A 104 -8.80 -21.52 13.29
C SER A 104 -8.84 -20.32 14.24
N PRO A 105 -9.73 -20.30 15.25
CA PRO A 105 -9.87 -19.15 16.16
C PRO A 105 -8.57 -18.74 16.83
N SER A 106 -7.70 -19.71 17.16
CA SER A 106 -6.39 -19.45 17.77
C SER A 106 -5.35 -18.87 16.81
N ALA A 107 -5.56 -18.99 15.49
CA ALA A 107 -4.68 -18.42 14.48
C ALA A 107 -5.18 -17.08 13.92
N ARG A 108 -6.41 -16.65 14.26
CA ARG A 108 -6.97 -15.36 13.84
C ARG A 108 -6.23 -14.22 14.53
N LEU A 109 -6.01 -13.16 13.76
CA LEU A 109 -5.38 -11.94 14.22
C LEU A 109 -6.30 -10.75 13.89
N ALA A 110 -6.09 -9.63 14.58
CA ALA A 110 -6.94 -8.47 14.42
C ALA A 110 -6.86 -7.89 13.00
N GLY A 111 -8.01 -7.74 12.32
CA GLY A 111 -8.11 -7.05 11.03
C GLY A 111 -7.23 -7.64 9.92
N ARG A 112 -6.33 -6.84 9.34
CA ARG A 112 -5.37 -7.29 8.32
C ARG A 112 -4.01 -7.67 8.92
N VAL A 113 -3.86 -7.78 10.24
CA VAL A 113 -2.65 -8.36 10.82
C VAL A 113 -2.56 -9.83 10.40
N THR A 114 -1.39 -10.24 9.93
CA THR A 114 -1.18 -11.61 9.42
C THR A 114 -0.10 -12.38 10.16
N ALA A 115 0.84 -11.65 10.75
CA ALA A 115 1.80 -12.20 11.69
C ALA A 115 2.23 -11.14 12.71
N THR A 116 2.68 -11.61 13.86
CA THR A 116 3.44 -10.82 14.82
C THR A 116 4.77 -11.53 15.08
N THR A 117 5.81 -10.75 15.39
CA THR A 117 7.11 -11.28 15.81
C THR A 117 7.52 -10.65 17.12
N GLY A 118 8.34 -11.36 17.90
CA GLY A 118 8.68 -10.94 19.26
C GLY A 118 7.47 -11.01 20.20
N ASP A 119 7.49 -10.20 21.25
CA ASP A 119 6.47 -10.22 22.29
C ASP A 119 5.32 -9.26 21.94
N VAL A 120 4.71 -9.41 20.77
CA VAL A 120 3.67 -8.50 20.26
C VAL A 120 2.31 -9.17 20.26
N ILE A 121 1.34 -8.52 20.91
CA ILE A 121 -0.07 -8.90 20.88
C ILE A 121 -0.87 -7.80 20.19
N ALA A 122 -1.53 -8.15 19.09
CA ALA A 122 -2.50 -7.29 18.42
C ALA A 122 -3.90 -7.59 18.98
N LEU A 123 -4.48 -6.64 19.70
CA LEU A 123 -5.72 -6.84 20.46
C LEU A 123 -6.96 -6.59 19.61
N ASP A 124 -6.94 -5.55 18.78
CA ASP A 124 -8.10 -5.16 17.97
C ASP A 124 -7.69 -4.27 16.78
N ALA A 125 -8.52 -4.27 15.75
CA ALA A 125 -8.48 -3.32 14.66
C ALA A 125 -9.52 -2.23 14.92
N SER A 126 -9.09 -0.97 14.98
CA SER A 126 -10.01 0.14 15.25
C SER A 126 -10.99 0.35 14.08
N ALA A 127 -12.17 0.88 14.38
CA ALA A 127 -13.18 1.23 13.38
C ALA A 127 -12.56 2.08 12.23
N GLY A 128 -12.84 1.69 10.98
CA GLY A 128 -12.26 2.32 9.78
C GLY A 128 -11.01 1.64 9.22
N SER A 129 -10.43 0.65 9.92
CA SER A 129 -9.40 -0.23 9.37
C SER A 129 -9.98 -1.09 8.25
N GLY A 130 -9.15 -1.47 7.27
CA GLY A 130 -9.63 -2.26 6.12
C GLY A 130 -10.00 -1.43 4.89
N GLY A 131 -10.20 -0.11 5.03
CA GLY A 131 -10.59 0.78 3.93
C GLY A 131 -9.47 1.08 2.93
N PRO A 132 -9.79 1.78 1.82
CA PRO A 132 -8.81 2.30 0.88
C PRO A 132 -7.89 3.34 1.56
N ALA A 133 -6.68 3.47 1.05
CA ALA A 133 -5.73 4.47 1.54
C ALA A 133 -6.05 5.86 0.96
N PHE A 134 -6.02 6.87 1.82
CA PHE A 134 -6.12 8.29 1.45
C PHE A 134 -4.88 9.01 1.94
N GLY A 135 -4.41 9.99 1.16
CA GLY A 135 -3.25 10.82 1.51
C GLY A 135 -3.43 11.45 2.89
N GLY A 136 -2.46 11.23 3.78
CA GLY A 136 -2.43 11.84 5.11
C GLY A 136 -3.53 11.38 6.08
N LYS A 137 -4.29 10.33 5.74
CA LYS A 137 -5.28 9.72 6.63
C LYS A 137 -4.90 8.28 6.96
N PRO A 138 -5.03 7.83 8.22
CA PRO A 138 -4.87 6.43 8.57
C PRO A 138 -5.89 5.56 7.82
N PHE A 139 -5.42 4.50 7.19
CA PHE A 139 -6.26 3.46 6.58
C PHE A 139 -6.22 2.14 7.37
N GLU A 140 -5.33 2.06 8.35
CA GLU A 140 -5.28 1.02 9.37
C GLU A 140 -5.04 1.63 10.75
N SER A 141 -5.63 1.02 11.77
CA SER A 141 -5.37 1.35 13.16
C SER A 141 -5.49 0.09 14.02
N TYR A 142 -4.48 -0.18 14.84
CA TYR A 142 -4.42 -1.38 15.68
C TYR A 142 -4.10 -1.02 17.12
N VAL A 143 -4.77 -1.67 18.07
CA VAL A 143 -4.37 -1.60 19.49
C VAL A 143 -3.40 -2.74 19.76
N VAL A 144 -2.19 -2.41 20.19
CA VAL A 144 -1.11 -3.38 20.41
C VAL A 144 -0.56 -3.31 21.84
N THR A 145 -0.04 -4.43 22.32
CA THR A 145 0.75 -4.53 23.55
C THR A 145 2.07 -5.21 23.21
N THR A 146 3.18 -4.74 23.79
CA THR A 146 4.50 -5.31 23.56
C THR A 146 5.24 -5.65 24.86
N GLY A 147 5.99 -6.75 24.85
CA GLY A 147 6.89 -7.13 25.94
C GLY A 147 8.19 -6.30 25.97
N GLN A 148 9.17 -6.77 26.74
CA GLN A 148 10.41 -6.01 27.02
C GLN A 148 11.35 -5.90 25.82
N ALA A 149 11.20 -6.75 24.80
CA ALA A 149 12.01 -6.70 23.58
C ALA A 149 11.33 -5.93 22.44
N GLY A 150 10.02 -5.64 22.54
CA GLY A 150 9.24 -5.16 21.40
C GLY A 150 9.04 -6.25 20.35
N GLY A 151 8.93 -5.86 19.09
CA GLY A 151 8.79 -6.80 17.98
C GLY A 151 8.27 -6.13 16.71
N SER A 152 7.54 -6.88 15.89
CA SER A 152 6.92 -6.30 14.68
C SER A 152 5.49 -6.77 14.45
N LEU A 153 4.68 -5.87 13.91
CA LEU A 153 3.35 -6.12 13.40
C LEU A 153 3.41 -6.26 11.88
N VAL A 154 3.07 -7.42 11.35
CA VAL A 154 3.07 -7.68 9.90
C VAL A 154 1.65 -7.67 9.38
N LEU A 155 1.41 -6.84 8.39
CA LEU A 155 0.10 -6.61 7.80
C LEU A 155 0.00 -7.32 6.45
N ARG A 156 -1.19 -7.83 6.17
CA ARG A 156 -1.65 -8.24 4.86
C ARG A 156 -1.98 -7.03 3.98
N VAL A 157 -1.01 -6.13 3.91
CA VAL A 157 -1.03 -4.91 3.12
C VAL A 157 0.28 -4.92 2.35
N PRO A 158 0.26 -4.93 1.01
CA PRO A 158 1.48 -4.84 0.23
C PRO A 158 2.28 -3.60 0.63
N TYR A 159 3.58 -3.77 0.80
CA TYR A 159 4.48 -2.66 1.09
C TYR A 159 4.51 -1.69 -0.08
N TRP A 160 4.52 -0.40 0.23
CA TRP A 160 4.66 0.65 -0.77
C TRP A 160 5.50 1.81 -0.21
N PRO A 161 6.44 2.38 -0.99
CA PRO A 161 7.20 3.55 -0.56
C PRO A 161 6.28 4.74 -0.25
N GLY A 162 6.32 5.23 0.98
CA GLY A 162 5.43 6.29 1.48
C GLY A 162 4.46 5.83 2.58
N LEU A 163 4.35 4.52 2.81
CA LEU A 163 3.70 4.01 4.03
C LEU A 163 4.43 4.51 5.27
N GLN A 164 3.65 5.00 6.22
CA GLN A 164 4.12 5.47 7.52
C GLN A 164 3.28 4.85 8.61
N ALA A 165 3.93 4.50 9.71
CA ALA A 165 3.28 4.07 10.92
C ALA A 165 3.60 5.05 12.05
N THR A 166 2.64 5.30 12.92
CA THR A 166 2.83 6.18 14.07
C THR A 166 2.20 5.62 15.34
N ILE A 167 2.76 6.00 16.47
CA ILE A 167 2.23 5.76 17.82
C ILE A 167 2.26 7.08 18.59
N GLY A 168 1.10 7.58 19.02
CA GLY A 168 1.00 8.89 19.66
C GLY A 168 1.65 10.03 18.84
N GLY A 169 1.57 9.96 17.50
CA GLY A 169 2.18 10.93 16.58
C GLY A 169 3.67 10.74 16.32
N LYS A 170 4.36 9.84 17.03
CA LYS A 170 5.77 9.52 16.77
C LYS A 170 5.88 8.47 15.67
N GLY A 171 6.78 8.68 14.72
CA GLY A 171 7.03 7.76 13.62
C GLY A 171 7.59 6.42 14.09
N LEU A 172 7.14 5.34 13.45
CA LEU A 172 7.64 3.98 13.62
C LEU A 172 8.32 3.51 12.32
N PRO A 173 9.37 2.67 12.40
CA PRO A 173 9.97 2.09 11.21
C PRO A 173 8.97 1.19 10.46
N VAL A 174 8.81 1.46 9.17
CA VAL A 174 8.01 0.62 8.25
C VAL A 174 8.93 0.00 7.23
N THR A 175 8.88 -1.33 7.13
CA THR A 175 9.70 -2.12 6.22
C THR A 175 8.85 -3.14 5.48
N ALA A 176 9.47 -3.93 4.61
CA ALA A 176 8.81 -5.00 3.88
C ALA A 176 9.34 -6.37 4.36
N VAL A 177 8.45 -7.31 4.64
CA VAL A 177 8.83 -8.73 4.76
C VAL A 177 9.08 -9.26 3.37
N GLU A 178 10.34 -9.60 3.09
CA GLU A 178 10.81 -10.10 1.80
C GLU A 178 10.29 -9.27 0.61
N GLY A 179 10.31 -7.94 0.75
CA GLY A 179 9.88 -7.00 -0.29
C GLY A 179 8.37 -6.98 -0.60
N THR A 180 7.54 -7.70 0.16
CA THR A 180 6.12 -7.91 -0.18
C THR A 180 5.16 -7.31 0.85
N LEU A 181 5.17 -7.79 2.10
CA LEU A 181 4.17 -7.37 3.10
C LEU A 181 4.69 -6.26 3.99
N THR A 182 3.82 -5.33 4.37
CA THR A 182 4.15 -4.23 5.27
C THR A 182 4.46 -4.77 6.67
N SER A 183 5.62 -4.43 7.20
CA SER A 183 6.04 -4.71 8.57
C SER A 183 6.26 -3.41 9.32
N VAL A 184 5.66 -3.27 10.50
CA VAL A 184 5.84 -2.14 11.40
C VAL A 184 6.61 -2.59 12.62
N ALA A 185 7.80 -2.03 12.83
CA ALA A 185 8.60 -2.30 14.03
C ALA A 185 7.99 -1.56 15.22
N LEU A 186 7.80 -2.29 16.33
CA LEU A 186 7.19 -1.80 17.55
C LEU A 186 8.24 -1.74 18.68
N PRO A 187 8.32 -0.62 19.42
CA PRO A 187 9.19 -0.51 20.57
C PRO A 187 8.72 -1.44 21.72
N PRO A 188 9.60 -1.69 22.70
CA PRO A 188 9.26 -2.46 23.88
C PRO A 188 8.29 -1.73 24.82
N ALA A 189 7.70 -2.49 25.73
CA ALA A 189 6.90 -2.02 26.86
C ALA A 189 5.71 -1.11 26.47
N LEU A 190 5.06 -1.41 25.35
CA LEU A 190 3.80 -0.77 24.99
C LEU A 190 2.64 -1.45 25.72
N ASP A 191 1.79 -0.65 26.36
CA ASP A 191 0.53 -1.11 26.94
C ASP A 191 -0.64 -0.49 26.18
N ARG A 192 -1.43 -1.34 25.52
CA ARG A 192 -2.64 -0.98 24.76
C ARG A 192 -2.49 0.27 23.87
N ALA A 193 -1.34 0.42 23.23
CA ALA A 193 -1.05 1.59 22.41
C ALA A 193 -1.67 1.47 21.02
N THR A 194 -2.11 2.60 20.45
CA THR A 194 -2.67 2.63 19.10
C THR A 194 -1.59 2.89 18.06
N VAL A 195 -1.37 1.93 17.18
CA VAL A 195 -0.54 2.04 15.97
C VAL A 195 -1.45 2.44 14.82
N ARG A 196 -1.11 3.54 14.13
CA ARG A 196 -1.83 4.02 12.95
C ARG A 196 -0.95 3.89 11.73
N VAL A 197 -1.47 3.33 10.65
CA VAL A 197 -0.77 3.24 9.36
C VAL A 197 -1.48 4.12 8.34
N GLU A 198 -0.71 4.97 7.68
CA GLU A 198 -1.16 5.90 6.66
C GLU A 198 -0.25 5.85 5.44
N PHE A 199 -0.78 6.31 4.31
CA PHE A 199 -0.01 6.46 3.09
C PHE A 199 0.25 7.95 2.83
N ARG A 200 1.52 8.33 2.74
CA ARG A 200 1.94 9.65 2.27
C ARG A 200 2.90 9.51 1.09
N PRO A 201 2.42 9.64 -0.14
CA PRO A 201 3.27 9.52 -1.30
C PRO A 201 4.36 10.59 -1.28
N ILE A 202 5.56 10.23 -1.74
CA ILE A 202 6.68 11.18 -1.83
C ILE A 202 6.33 12.38 -2.72
N GLY A 203 5.47 12.16 -3.73
CA GLY A 203 4.92 13.21 -4.58
C GLY A 203 4.29 14.32 -3.75
N GLU A 204 3.42 14.00 -2.79
CA GLU A 204 2.77 15.02 -1.94
C GLU A 204 3.78 15.90 -1.18
N ARG A 205 4.89 15.31 -0.74
CA ARG A 205 5.97 16.03 -0.03
C ARG A 205 6.77 16.96 -0.94
N ILE A 206 6.99 16.56 -2.19
CA ILE A 206 7.84 17.29 -3.14
C ILE A 206 7.02 18.27 -3.98
N LEU A 207 5.74 18.00 -4.16
CA LEU A 207 4.92 18.74 -5.10
C LEU A 207 4.70 20.20 -4.67
N LEU A 208 4.38 20.43 -3.41
CA LEU A 208 4.19 21.79 -2.88
C LEU A 208 5.46 22.65 -3.04
N PRO A 209 6.67 22.19 -2.64
CA PRO A 209 7.89 22.95 -2.90
C PRO A 209 8.19 23.10 -4.40
N CYS A 210 7.93 22.08 -5.22
CA CYS A 210 8.08 22.21 -6.68
C CYS A 210 7.14 23.27 -7.28
N PHE A 211 5.87 23.32 -6.84
CA PHE A 211 4.94 24.36 -7.26
C PHE A 211 5.40 25.75 -6.81
N ALA A 212 5.87 25.89 -5.58
CA ALA A 212 6.41 27.15 -5.08
C ALA A 212 7.61 27.63 -5.93
N VAL A 213 8.54 26.71 -6.24
CA VAL A 213 9.69 27.01 -7.12
C VAL A 213 9.21 27.36 -8.53
N ALA A 214 8.26 26.64 -9.10
CA ALA A 214 7.71 26.93 -10.43
C ALA A 214 7.06 28.32 -10.49
N ILE A 215 6.23 28.68 -9.51
CA ILE A 215 5.61 30.00 -9.41
C ILE A 215 6.67 31.10 -9.28
N LEU A 216 7.70 30.88 -8.45
CA LEU A 216 8.81 31.82 -8.29
C LEU A 216 9.55 32.05 -9.62
N LEU A 217 9.86 30.98 -10.35
CA LEU A 217 10.54 31.06 -11.65
C LEU A 217 9.70 31.77 -12.70
N ILE A 218 8.39 31.51 -12.75
CA ILE A 218 7.45 32.20 -13.65
C ILE A 218 7.38 33.70 -13.31
N GLY A 219 7.30 34.05 -12.02
CA GLY A 219 7.31 35.44 -11.56
C GLY A 219 8.60 36.18 -11.94
N LEU A 220 9.76 35.56 -11.73
CA LEU A 220 11.06 36.11 -12.13
C LEU A 220 11.15 36.31 -13.65
N ALA A 221 10.67 35.36 -14.44
CA ALA A 221 10.63 35.48 -15.90
C ALA A 221 9.71 36.62 -16.36
N ALA A 222 8.55 36.80 -15.73
CA ALA A 222 7.63 37.89 -16.04
C ALA A 222 8.22 39.27 -15.74
N VAL A 223 9.02 39.39 -14.66
CA VAL A 223 9.75 40.62 -14.33
C VAL A 223 10.89 40.86 -15.33
N ALA A 224 11.67 39.83 -15.66
CA ALA A 224 12.80 39.93 -16.59
C ALA A 224 12.38 40.23 -18.04
N CYS A 225 11.20 39.74 -18.46
CA CYS A 225 10.62 39.97 -19.78
C CYS A 225 9.52 41.05 -19.79
N GLY A 226 9.39 41.83 -18.71
CA GLY A 226 8.45 42.94 -18.65
C GLY A 226 8.62 43.90 -19.83
N PRO A 227 7.53 44.55 -20.30
CA PRO A 227 7.57 45.38 -21.50
C PRO A 227 8.69 46.41 -21.36
N ARG A 228 9.63 46.40 -22.32
CA ARG A 228 10.54 47.53 -22.53
C ARG A 228 9.68 48.73 -22.90
N SER A 229 9.24 49.50 -21.91
CA SER A 229 8.71 50.84 -22.14
C SER A 229 9.81 51.68 -22.77
N GLY A 230 9.60 52.08 -24.03
CA GLY A 230 10.42 53.08 -24.69
C GLY A 230 11.18 52.58 -25.92
N ALA A 231 10.45 52.29 -27.00
CA ALA A 231 10.90 52.75 -28.31
C ALA A 231 9.86 53.79 -28.75
N GLU A 232 10.13 55.03 -28.40
CA GLU A 232 9.44 56.21 -28.91
C GLU A 232 9.48 56.13 -30.45
N VAL A 233 8.33 55.89 -31.07
CA VAL A 233 8.20 55.97 -32.53
C VAL A 233 8.41 57.44 -32.87
N ALA A 234 9.59 57.77 -33.39
CA ALA A 234 9.93 59.12 -33.80
C ALA A 234 8.85 59.64 -34.76
N PRO A 235 8.32 60.85 -34.56
CA PRO A 235 7.30 61.42 -35.44
C PRO A 235 7.86 61.56 -36.86
N GLU A 236 7.07 61.10 -37.81
CA GLU A 236 7.33 61.19 -39.25
C GLU A 236 7.53 62.66 -39.64
N PRO A 237 8.63 63.02 -40.33
CA PRO A 237 8.87 64.41 -40.72
C PRO A 237 7.83 64.85 -41.75
N ASP A 238 7.11 65.91 -41.38
CA ASP A 238 6.09 66.59 -42.16
C ASP A 238 6.61 66.92 -43.56
N ALA A 239 6.06 66.23 -44.57
CA ALA A 239 6.41 66.46 -45.96
C ALA A 239 5.83 67.80 -46.40
N GLY A 240 6.74 68.77 -46.51
CA GLY A 240 6.52 70.15 -46.90
C GLY A 240 5.39 70.44 -47.88
N GLN A 241 4.63 71.48 -47.52
CA GLN A 241 3.85 72.29 -48.45
C GLN A 241 4.80 72.89 -49.50
N GLY A 242 4.74 72.36 -50.72
CA GLY A 242 5.24 73.00 -51.93
C GLY A 242 4.12 73.79 -52.59
N SER A 243 4.43 75.05 -52.91
CA SER A 243 3.57 76.12 -53.42
C SER A 243 3.00 75.90 -54.81
#